data_AF-A0A969NHC5-F1
#
_entry.id   AF-A0A969NHC5-F1
#
_cell.length_a   1.000
_cell.length_b   1.000
_cell.length_c   1.000
_cell.angle_alpha   90.00
_cell.angle_beta   90.00
_cell.angle_gamma   90.00
#
_symmetry.space_group_name_H-M   'P 1'
#
loop_
_entity.id
_entity.type
_entity.pdbx_description
1 polymer ?
#
loop_
_entity_poly.entity_id
_entity_poly.type
_entity_poly.pdbx_seq_one_letter_code
_entity_poly.pdbx_strand_id
1 'polypeptide(L)'
;MAPIYYEYDVRRRLEKGILSEVFIEVGKEDLGVHLYSILGHAGSGKSVFLHRLAWEAVNSLKKSCLILKKDILLDADAVIELHSFLKERIYLIVDNANYNELEINNLIERSKKDSVPLTIITAERTHLWNVECNRIKNHVSHVYRLQYLDTDEINDLLDLLEIHDSLNHLRVKHVKLSVKNLKKEPDVSF
;
A
#
# COMPACT_ATOMS: atom_id res chain seq x y z
N MET A 1 -12.45 -0.88 3.29
CA MET A 1 -11.94 -0.73 4.68
C MET A 1 -12.42 -1.80 5.64
N ALA A 2 -13.64 -2.35 5.52
CA ALA A 2 -14.13 -3.37 6.46
C ALA A 2 -13.16 -4.55 6.71
N PRO A 3 -12.48 -5.15 5.71
CA PRO A 3 -11.52 -6.23 5.96
C PRO A 3 -10.32 -5.82 6.83
N ILE A 4 -9.87 -4.57 6.71
CA ILE A 4 -8.72 -4.04 7.46
C ILE A 4 -9.08 -3.75 8.91
N TYR A 5 -10.29 -3.22 9.12
CA TYR A 5 -10.81 -2.96 10.46
C TYR A 5 -10.95 -4.24 11.29
N TYR A 6 -11.39 -5.33 10.66
CA TYR A 6 -11.53 -6.64 11.31
C TYR A 6 -10.25 -7.49 11.25
N GLU A 7 -9.13 -6.94 10.77
CA GLU A 7 -7.84 -7.64 10.65
C GLU A 7 -7.89 -8.93 9.81
N TYR A 8 -8.74 -8.95 8.78
CA TYR A 8 -8.86 -10.08 7.85
C TYR A 8 -7.82 -10.06 6.72
N ASP A 9 -7.04 -9.00 6.60
CA ASP A 9 -5.92 -8.93 5.66
C ASP A 9 -4.60 -9.34 6.31
N VAL A 10 -3.76 -9.96 5.50
CA VAL A 10 -2.40 -10.29 5.91
C VAL A 10 -1.49 -9.06 5.87
N ARG A 11 -0.70 -8.88 6.94
CA ARG A 11 0.31 -7.82 7.02
C ARG A 11 1.44 -8.11 6.04
N ARG A 12 1.95 -7.07 5.39
CA ARG A 12 3.05 -7.20 4.42
C ARG A 12 4.37 -6.80 5.07
N ARG A 13 5.45 -7.52 4.82
CA ARG A 13 6.77 -7.20 5.41
C ARG A 13 7.28 -5.80 5.05
N LEU A 14 6.95 -5.33 3.84
CA LEU A 14 7.28 -3.97 3.37
C LEU A 14 6.63 -2.86 4.21
N GLU A 15 5.55 -3.16 4.92
CA GLU A 15 4.73 -2.16 5.62
C GLU A 15 5.53 -1.34 6.62
N LYS A 16 6.30 -2.00 7.51
CA LYS A 16 7.03 -1.32 8.58
C LYS A 16 8.07 -0.34 8.03
N GLY A 17 8.77 -0.73 6.96
CA GLY A 17 9.75 0.14 6.30
C GLY A 17 9.10 1.38 5.70
N ILE A 18 8.00 1.20 4.97
CA ILE A 18 7.24 2.29 4.36
C ILE A 18 6.66 3.22 5.44
N LEU A 19 6.10 2.69 6.53
CA LEU A 19 5.58 3.50 7.63
C LEU A 19 6.67 4.38 8.25
N SER A 20 7.87 3.83 8.47
CA SER A 20 9.00 4.61 9.00
C SER A 20 9.43 5.71 8.03
N GLU A 21 9.75 5.35 6.79
CA GLU A 21 10.29 6.30 5.81
C GLU A 21 9.25 7.38 5.46
N VAL A 22 8.06 6.97 5.03
CA VAL A 22 7.07 7.87 4.41
C VAL A 22 6.33 8.71 5.45
N PHE A 23 5.95 8.11 6.58
CA PHE A 23 5.05 8.77 7.55
C PHE A 23 5.79 9.34 8.77
N ILE A 24 6.97 8.80 9.13
CA ILE A 24 7.74 9.27 10.27
C ILE A 24 8.89 10.19 9.82
N GLU A 25 9.75 9.74 8.91
CA GLU A 25 10.95 10.50 8.52
C GLU A 25 10.60 11.73 7.69
N VAL A 26 9.89 11.57 6.57
CA VAL A 26 9.38 12.70 5.78
C VAL A 26 8.41 13.57 6.58
N GLY A 27 7.69 12.96 7.51
CA GLY A 27 6.68 13.66 8.32
C GLY A 27 7.24 14.63 9.37
N LYS A 28 8.55 14.66 9.63
CA LYS A 28 9.12 15.44 10.74
C LYS A 28 9.31 16.91 10.44
N GLU A 29 9.91 17.29 9.32
CA GLU A 29 10.20 18.72 9.00
C GLU A 29 10.25 19.01 7.49
N ASP A 30 9.90 18.03 6.65
CA ASP A 30 9.90 18.21 5.21
C ASP A 30 8.64 19.00 4.79
N LEU A 31 8.82 20.11 4.09
CA LEU A 31 7.72 20.93 3.53
C LEU A 31 7.48 20.66 2.02
N GLY A 32 8.23 19.75 1.43
CA GLY A 32 8.19 19.41 0.02
C GLY A 32 7.06 18.46 -0.37
N VAL A 33 6.95 18.25 -1.68
CA VAL A 33 6.01 17.30 -2.28
C VAL A 33 6.73 16.00 -2.58
N HIS A 34 6.20 14.89 -2.07
CA HIS A 34 6.76 13.55 -2.27
C HIS A 34 5.78 12.64 -2.98
N LEU A 35 6.27 11.84 -3.93
CA LEU A 35 5.50 10.81 -4.60
C LEU A 35 6.16 9.45 -4.40
N TYR A 36 5.43 8.54 -3.77
CA TYR A 36 5.83 7.15 -3.58
C TYR A 36 4.99 6.24 -4.47
N SER A 37 5.63 5.31 -5.18
CA SER A 37 4.92 4.38 -6.07
C SER A 37 5.11 2.94 -5.64
N ILE A 38 4.00 2.22 -5.45
CA ILE A 38 3.97 0.80 -5.13
C ILE A 38 3.65 0.01 -6.40
N LEU A 39 4.64 -0.70 -6.92
CA LEU A 39 4.53 -1.48 -8.14
C LEU A 39 4.37 -2.96 -7.84
N GLY A 40 3.49 -3.64 -8.56
CA GLY A 40 3.31 -5.08 -8.39
C GLY A 40 2.41 -5.70 -9.44
N HIS A 41 2.48 -7.03 -9.57
CA HIS A 41 1.69 -7.78 -10.56
C HIS A 41 0.17 -7.69 -10.29
N ALA A 42 -0.64 -8.12 -11.27
CA ALA A 42 -2.07 -8.25 -11.05
C ALA A 42 -2.34 -9.21 -9.88
N GLY A 43 -3.26 -8.84 -8.98
CA GLY A 43 -3.59 -9.68 -7.83
C GLY A 43 -2.58 -9.68 -6.67
N SER A 44 -1.49 -8.89 -6.71
CA SER A 44 -0.49 -8.87 -5.62
C SER A 44 -0.95 -8.18 -4.32
N GLY A 45 -2.21 -7.73 -4.26
CA GLY A 45 -2.79 -7.08 -3.06
C GLY A 45 -2.53 -5.58 -2.93
N LYS A 46 -2.11 -4.87 -3.99
CA LYS A 46 -1.79 -3.43 -3.95
C LYS A 46 -2.85 -2.57 -3.27
N SER A 47 -4.12 -2.68 -3.68
CA SER A 47 -5.23 -1.90 -3.12
C SER A 47 -5.39 -2.16 -1.62
N VAL A 48 -5.36 -3.43 -1.21
CA VAL A 48 -5.44 -3.83 0.20
C VAL A 48 -4.26 -3.25 0.99
N PHE A 49 -3.05 -3.34 0.42
CA PHE A 49 -1.84 -2.82 1.04
C PHE A 49 -1.86 -1.29 1.20
N LEU A 50 -2.31 -0.54 0.18
CA LEU A 50 -2.50 0.92 0.28
C LEU A 50 -3.49 1.29 1.39
N HIS A 51 -4.62 0.60 1.46
CA HIS A 51 -5.60 0.85 2.53
C HIS A 51 -5.04 0.48 3.91
N ARG A 52 -4.23 -0.58 4.03
CA ARG A 52 -3.58 -0.97 5.29
C ARG A 52 -2.57 0.10 5.72
N LEU A 53 -1.75 0.62 4.82
CA LEU A 53 -0.84 1.74 5.11
C LEU A 53 -1.60 2.98 5.59
N ALA A 54 -2.69 3.34 4.91
CA ALA A 54 -3.52 4.47 5.29
C ALA A 54 -4.14 4.28 6.69
N TRP A 55 -4.63 3.06 6.98
CA TRP A 55 -5.19 2.70 8.27
C TRP A 55 -4.18 2.85 9.41
N GLU A 56 -2.96 2.35 9.22
CA GLU A 56 -1.88 2.49 10.21
C GLU A 56 -1.45 3.94 10.38
N ALA A 57 -1.33 4.69 9.29
CA ALA A 57 -0.99 6.11 9.34
C ALA A 57 -1.98 6.91 10.17
N VAL A 58 -3.28 6.65 10.01
CA VAL A 58 -4.34 7.34 10.78
C VAL A 58 -4.38 6.87 12.22
N ASN A 59 -4.43 5.56 12.46
CA ASN A 59 -4.71 5.03 13.79
C ASN A 59 -3.49 5.01 14.71
N SER A 60 -2.35 4.59 14.17
CA SER A 60 -1.10 4.39 14.92
C SER A 60 -0.26 5.65 14.92
N LEU A 61 -0.21 6.40 13.81
CA LEU A 61 0.67 7.57 13.63
C LEU A 61 -0.05 8.93 13.67
N LYS A 62 -1.39 8.94 13.79
CA LYS A 62 -2.25 10.14 13.86
C LYS A 62 -2.02 11.13 12.70
N LYS A 63 -1.82 10.61 11.49
CA LYS A 63 -1.61 11.42 10.28
C LYS A 63 -2.91 11.71 9.53
N SER A 64 -3.01 12.89 8.94
CA SER A 64 -4.11 13.27 8.05
C SER A 64 -4.00 12.60 6.69
N CYS A 65 -4.68 11.47 6.55
CA CYS A 65 -4.66 10.64 5.35
C CYS A 65 -5.99 10.72 4.60
N LEU A 66 -5.91 10.97 3.30
CA LEU A 66 -7.02 10.98 2.36
C LEU A 66 -6.86 9.80 1.39
N ILE A 67 -7.96 9.13 1.07
CA ILE A 67 -7.97 8.07 0.05
C ILE A 67 -8.89 8.51 -1.07
N LEU A 68 -8.35 8.60 -2.29
CA LEU A 68 -9.15 8.86 -3.46
C LEU A 68 -10.11 7.68 -3.68
N LYS A 69 -11.41 7.98 -3.80
CA LYS A 69 -12.38 6.97 -4.13
C LYS A 69 -12.12 6.44 -5.53
N LYS A 70 -12.37 5.14 -5.70
CA LYS A 70 -12.24 4.48 -6.99
C LYS A 70 -13.13 5.16 -8.05
N ASP A 71 -12.66 5.20 -9.28
CA ASP A 71 -13.39 5.70 -10.46
C ASP A 71 -13.75 7.19 -10.37
N ILE A 72 -13.04 7.96 -9.53
CA ILE A 72 -13.14 9.42 -9.43
C ILE A 72 -11.79 10.04 -9.82
N LEU A 73 -11.85 11.17 -10.51
CA LEU A 73 -10.67 11.99 -10.81
C LEU A 73 -10.28 12.85 -9.62
N LEU A 74 -8.99 12.93 -9.37
CA LEU A 74 -8.41 13.74 -8.32
C LEU A 74 -8.60 15.23 -8.62
N ASP A 75 -9.23 15.93 -7.67
CA ASP A 75 -9.35 17.38 -7.70
C ASP A 75 -8.23 18.02 -6.88
N ALA A 76 -7.33 18.73 -7.59
CA ALA A 76 -6.20 19.40 -6.95
C ALA A 76 -6.64 20.60 -6.10
N ASP A 77 -7.70 21.32 -6.48
CA ASP A 77 -8.23 22.45 -5.73
C ASP A 77 -8.74 21.98 -4.36
N ALA A 78 -9.50 20.88 -4.34
CA ALA A 78 -10.02 20.30 -3.10
C ALA A 78 -8.91 19.90 -2.12
N VAL A 79 -7.81 19.29 -2.59
CA VAL A 79 -6.70 18.90 -1.72
C VAL A 79 -5.95 20.11 -1.15
N ILE A 80 -5.69 21.12 -1.99
CA ILE A 80 -5.00 22.35 -1.57
C ILE A 80 -5.87 23.16 -0.60
N GLU A 81 -7.17 23.24 -0.85
CA GLU A 81 -8.13 23.86 0.05
C GLU A 81 -8.16 23.16 1.41
N LEU A 82 -8.24 21.83 1.44
CA LEU A 82 -8.17 21.06 2.70
C LEU A 82 -6.91 21.35 3.50
N HIS A 83 -5.76 21.49 2.84
CA HIS A 83 -4.51 21.86 3.51
C HIS A 83 -4.63 23.22 4.21
N SER A 84 -5.28 24.21 3.58
CA SER A 84 -5.46 25.54 4.17
C SER A 84 -6.21 25.52 5.52
N PHE A 85 -7.10 24.53 5.70
CA PHE A 85 -7.85 24.31 6.93
C PHE A 85 -7.07 23.49 7.95
N LEU A 86 -6.46 22.38 7.54
CA LEU A 86 -5.76 21.46 8.44
C LEU A 86 -4.41 22.01 8.91
N LYS A 87 -3.72 22.78 8.06
CA LYS A 87 -2.38 23.36 8.31
C LYS A 87 -1.32 22.32 8.68
N GLU A 88 -1.45 21.13 8.14
CA GLU A 88 -0.53 20.02 8.32
C GLU A 88 -0.34 19.26 7.00
N ARG A 89 0.73 18.46 6.90
CA ARG A 89 1.00 17.64 5.72
C ARG A 89 -0.16 16.69 5.43
N ILE A 90 -0.62 16.70 4.18
CA ILE A 90 -1.63 15.75 3.69
C ILE A 90 -0.94 14.51 3.13
N TYR A 91 -1.45 13.34 3.50
CA TYR A 91 -1.07 12.05 2.91
C TYR A 91 -2.18 11.55 2.00
N LEU A 92 -2.00 11.66 0.69
CA LEU A 92 -2.99 11.26 -0.31
C LEU A 92 -2.67 9.87 -0.88
N ILE A 93 -3.63 8.96 -0.77
CA ILE A 93 -3.56 7.63 -1.34
C ILE A 93 -4.34 7.60 -2.66
N VAL A 94 -3.66 7.21 -3.74
CA VAL A 94 -4.28 7.08 -5.08
C VAL A 94 -3.99 5.70 -5.64
N ASP A 95 -4.99 4.81 -5.61
CA ASP A 95 -4.88 3.53 -6.30
C ASP A 95 -5.02 3.74 -7.82
N ASN A 96 -4.41 2.84 -8.59
CA ASN A 96 -4.38 2.92 -10.06
C ASN A 96 -3.86 4.25 -10.60
N ALA A 97 -2.56 4.50 -10.42
CA ALA A 97 -1.88 5.74 -10.82
C ALA A 97 -2.18 6.16 -12.26
N ASN A 98 -2.31 5.19 -13.18
CA ASN A 98 -2.50 5.47 -14.60
C ASN A 98 -3.81 6.22 -14.90
N TYR A 99 -4.85 6.02 -14.08
CA TYR A 99 -6.15 6.64 -14.29
C TYR A 99 -6.18 8.12 -13.88
N ASN A 100 -5.27 8.53 -13.00
CA ASN A 100 -5.16 9.88 -12.46
C ASN A 100 -3.80 10.52 -12.77
N GLU A 101 -3.08 10.04 -13.79
CA GLU A 101 -1.70 10.48 -14.05
C GLU A 101 -1.60 12.00 -14.22
N LEU A 102 -2.51 12.57 -15.02
CA LEU A 102 -2.52 14.00 -15.33
C LEU A 102 -2.87 14.82 -14.09
N GLU A 103 -3.83 14.35 -13.30
CA GLU A 103 -4.34 15.00 -12.10
C GLU A 103 -3.32 14.95 -10.97
N ILE A 104 -2.64 13.81 -10.78
CA ILE A 104 -1.51 13.68 -9.84
C ILE A 104 -0.41 14.65 -10.23
N ASN A 105 -0.04 14.71 -11.51
CA ASN A 105 0.98 15.65 -12.00
C ASN A 105 0.59 17.11 -11.72
N ASN A 106 -0.65 17.47 -12.03
CA ASN A 106 -1.19 18.81 -11.75
C ASN A 106 -1.14 19.15 -10.26
N LEU A 107 -1.58 18.23 -9.39
CA LEU A 107 -1.53 18.42 -7.94
C LEU A 107 -0.08 18.60 -7.45
N ILE A 108 0.88 17.81 -7.95
CA ILE A 108 2.29 17.92 -7.57
C ILE A 108 2.84 19.31 -7.91
N GLU A 109 2.66 19.75 -9.16
CA GLU A 109 3.23 21.01 -9.63
C GLU A 109 2.59 22.22 -8.91
N ARG A 110 1.28 22.18 -8.70
CA ARG A 110 0.58 23.21 -7.91
C ARG A 110 1.03 23.21 -6.45
N SER A 111 1.12 22.04 -5.83
CA SER A 111 1.54 21.94 -4.43
C SER A 111 2.97 22.43 -4.21
N LYS A 112 3.88 22.18 -5.16
CA LYS A 112 5.24 22.76 -5.11
C LYS A 112 5.21 24.28 -5.22
N LYS A 113 4.45 24.82 -6.18
CA LYS A 113 4.31 26.26 -6.39
C LYS A 113 3.77 26.97 -5.16
N ASP A 114 2.76 26.38 -4.53
CA ASP A 114 2.04 26.96 -3.39
C ASP A 114 2.66 26.55 -2.04
N SER A 115 3.79 25.83 -2.06
CA SER A 115 4.49 25.32 -0.87
C SER A 115 3.59 24.51 0.07
N VAL A 116 2.71 23.70 -0.51
CA VAL A 116 1.81 22.80 0.20
C VAL A 116 2.54 21.48 0.49
N PRO A 117 2.82 21.14 1.77
CA PRO A 117 3.41 19.86 2.14
C PRO A 117 2.45 18.71 1.81
N LEU A 118 2.84 17.89 0.84
CA LEU A 118 2.02 16.81 0.31
C LEU A 118 2.84 15.54 0.14
N THR A 119 2.31 14.42 0.61
CA THR A 119 2.84 13.09 0.28
C THR A 119 1.77 12.31 -0.46
N ILE A 120 2.07 11.89 -1.68
CA ILE A 120 1.21 11.04 -2.49
C ILE A 120 1.79 9.62 -2.44
N ILE A 121 0.97 8.64 -2.08
CA ILE A 121 1.31 7.22 -2.24
C ILE A 121 0.38 6.63 -3.29
N THR A 122 0.95 6.16 -4.39
CA THR A 122 0.20 5.54 -5.48
C THR A 122 0.55 4.08 -5.67
N ALA A 123 -0.30 3.33 -6.37
CA ALA A 123 0.00 1.97 -6.78
C ALA A 123 -0.39 1.71 -8.22
N GLU A 124 0.39 0.87 -8.91
CA GLU A 124 0.10 0.45 -10.27
C GLU A 124 0.74 -0.90 -10.64
N ARG A 125 0.25 -1.54 -11.70
CA ARG A 125 0.97 -2.64 -12.34
C ARG A 125 2.28 -2.14 -12.92
N THR A 126 3.38 -2.86 -12.68
CA THR A 126 4.72 -2.48 -13.16
C THR A 126 4.75 -2.15 -14.66
N HIS A 127 4.06 -2.94 -15.49
CA HIS A 127 3.98 -2.68 -16.92
C HIS A 127 3.20 -1.39 -17.24
N LEU A 128 2.02 -1.19 -16.63
CA LEU A 128 1.22 0.01 -16.85
C LEU A 128 1.96 1.26 -16.38
N TRP A 129 2.61 1.21 -15.21
CA TRP A 129 3.48 2.30 -14.75
C TRP A 129 4.53 2.69 -15.79
N ASN A 130 5.17 1.70 -16.41
CA ASN A 130 6.22 1.94 -17.40
C ASN A 130 5.70 2.53 -18.71
N VAL A 131 4.44 2.32 -19.08
CA VAL A 131 3.88 2.77 -20.35
C VAL A 131 3.03 4.04 -20.20
N GLU A 132 2.22 4.10 -19.14
CA GLU A 132 1.11 5.06 -18.96
C GLU A 132 1.40 6.16 -17.92
N CYS A 133 2.47 6.07 -17.12
CA CYS A 133 2.72 7.01 -16.00
C CYS A 133 3.96 7.91 -16.21
N ASN A 134 4.27 8.27 -17.46
CA ASN A 134 5.47 9.03 -17.82
C ASN A 134 5.59 10.42 -17.17
N ARG A 135 4.47 11.12 -16.92
CA ARG A 135 4.47 12.48 -16.37
C ARG A 135 4.90 12.50 -14.92
N ILE A 136 4.39 11.54 -14.14
CA ILE A 136 4.64 11.48 -12.70
C ILE A 136 5.93 10.73 -12.35
N LYS A 137 6.51 9.94 -13.27
CA LYS A 137 7.78 9.21 -13.06
C LYS A 137 8.91 10.09 -12.58
N ASN A 138 9.06 11.29 -13.14
CA ASN A 138 10.14 12.21 -12.79
C ASN A 138 9.94 12.88 -11.43
N HIS A 139 8.77 12.70 -10.81
CA HIS A 139 8.46 13.21 -9.48
C HIS A 139 8.58 12.15 -8.39
N VAL A 140 8.85 10.88 -8.74
CA VAL A 140 8.88 9.79 -7.77
C VAL A 140 10.08 9.91 -6.85
N SER A 141 9.82 10.02 -5.55
CA SER A 141 10.81 9.96 -4.48
C SER A 141 11.33 8.54 -4.29
N HIS A 142 10.44 7.54 -4.26
CA HIS A 142 10.84 6.13 -4.13
C HIS A 142 9.82 5.18 -4.78
N VAL A 143 10.32 4.05 -5.31
CA VAL A 143 9.49 2.97 -5.88
C VAL A 143 9.64 1.71 -5.02
N TYR A 144 8.55 1.27 -4.40
CA TYR A 144 8.48 -0.01 -3.70
C TYR A 144 7.92 -1.10 -4.62
N ARG A 145 8.46 -2.32 -4.53
CA ARG A 145 7.97 -3.47 -5.30
C ARG A 145 7.22 -4.45 -4.42
N LEU A 146 5.90 -4.47 -4.53
CA LEU A 146 5.04 -5.42 -3.86
C LEU A 146 5.00 -6.74 -4.64
N GLN A 147 5.73 -7.72 -4.13
CA GLN A 147 5.76 -9.08 -4.68
C GLN A 147 4.51 -9.88 -4.25
N TYR A 148 4.40 -11.10 -4.74
CA TYR A 148 3.46 -12.06 -4.15
C TYR A 148 3.81 -12.33 -2.69
N LEU A 149 2.87 -12.90 -1.96
CA LEU A 149 3.10 -13.29 -0.57
C LEU A 149 4.28 -14.25 -0.49
N ASP A 150 5.21 -13.98 0.42
CA ASP A 150 6.26 -14.94 0.75
C ASP A 150 5.74 -16.05 1.65
N THR A 151 6.59 -17.04 1.97
CA THR A 151 6.18 -18.21 2.75
C THR A 151 5.58 -17.84 4.11
N ASP A 152 6.15 -16.86 4.82
CA ASP A 152 5.65 -16.47 6.14
C ASP A 152 4.34 -15.70 5.98
N GLU A 153 4.27 -14.78 5.02
CA GLU A 153 3.02 -14.07 4.70
C GLU A 153 1.91 -15.05 4.24
N ILE A 154 2.26 -16.17 3.59
CA ILE A 154 1.29 -17.22 3.24
C ILE A 154 0.81 -17.96 4.48
N ASN A 155 1.70 -18.30 5.40
CA ASN A 155 1.34 -18.98 6.66
C ASN A 155 0.43 -18.07 7.50
N ASP A 156 0.77 -16.80 7.64
CA ASP A 156 -0.07 -15.81 8.35
C ASP A 156 -1.47 -15.72 7.72
N LEU A 157 -1.56 -15.75 6.40
CA LEU A 157 -2.85 -15.77 5.70
C LEU A 157 -3.63 -17.06 5.97
N LEU A 158 -2.96 -18.22 6.01
CA LEU A 158 -3.61 -19.50 6.31
C LEU A 158 -4.15 -19.53 7.74
N ASP A 159 -3.40 -19.00 8.69
CA ASP A 159 -3.83 -18.87 10.09
C ASP A 159 -5.07 -17.97 10.20
N LEU A 160 -5.09 -16.82 9.51
CA LEU A 160 -6.26 -15.94 9.46
C LEU A 160 -7.49 -16.65 8.87
N LEU A 161 -7.30 -17.39 7.77
CA LEU A 161 -8.38 -18.16 7.16
C LEU A 161 -8.89 -19.28 8.05
N GLU A 162 -8.04 -19.88 8.89
CA GLU A 162 -8.45 -20.88 9.87
C GLU A 162 -9.20 -20.25 11.05
N ILE A 163 -8.70 -19.14 11.61
CA ILE A 163 -9.33 -18.39 12.71
C ILE A 163 -10.74 -17.92 12.33
N HIS A 164 -10.95 -17.54 11.06
CA HIS A 164 -12.23 -17.04 10.56
C HIS A 164 -13.05 -18.10 9.80
N ASP A 165 -12.79 -19.39 10.02
CA ASP A 165 -13.52 -20.53 9.42
C ASP A 165 -13.69 -20.46 7.89
N SER A 166 -12.76 -19.79 7.23
CA SER A 166 -12.77 -19.49 5.79
C SER A 166 -11.85 -20.41 4.98
N LEU A 167 -11.14 -21.34 5.64
CA LEU A 167 -10.17 -22.24 5.02
C LEU A 167 -10.81 -23.24 4.03
N ASN A 168 -12.07 -23.62 4.23
CA ASN A 168 -12.90 -24.53 3.41
C ASN A 168 -12.09 -25.51 2.50
N HIS A 169 -12.05 -25.30 1.18
CA HIS A 169 -11.35 -26.18 0.22
C HIS A 169 -9.81 -26.22 0.36
N LEU A 170 -9.20 -25.24 1.02
CA LEU A 170 -7.76 -25.21 1.30
C LEU A 170 -7.39 -26.10 2.49
N ARG A 171 -8.33 -26.39 3.40
CA ARG A 171 -8.09 -27.28 4.56
C ARG A 171 -7.58 -28.66 4.13
N VAL A 172 -8.13 -29.21 3.05
CA VAL A 172 -7.72 -30.52 2.50
C VAL A 172 -6.30 -30.50 1.92
N LYS A 173 -5.85 -29.37 1.36
CA LYS A 173 -4.49 -29.22 0.82
C LYS A 173 -3.47 -28.90 1.91
N HIS A 174 -3.87 -28.11 2.91
CA HIS A 174 -3.05 -27.76 4.07
C HIS A 174 -2.62 -29.02 4.82
N VAL A 175 -3.58 -29.88 5.19
CA VAL A 175 -3.30 -31.17 5.86
C VAL A 175 -2.39 -32.08 5.02
N LYS A 176 -2.58 -32.13 3.69
CA LYS A 176 -1.72 -32.94 2.80
C LYS A 176 -0.28 -32.43 2.71
N LEU A 177 -0.06 -31.13 2.79
CA LEU A 177 1.28 -30.53 2.79
C LEU A 177 1.97 -30.77 4.13
N SER A 178 1.27 -30.60 5.26
CA SER A 178 1.79 -30.90 6.60
C SER A 178 2.15 -32.39 6.75
N VAL A 179 1.33 -33.30 6.24
CA VAL A 179 1.62 -34.75 6.23
C VAL A 179 2.80 -35.10 5.30
N LYS A 180 2.98 -34.41 4.18
CA LYS A 180 4.15 -34.61 3.29
C LYS A 180 5.45 -34.14 3.93
N ASN A 181 5.41 -33.09 4.76
CA ASN A 181 6.58 -32.60 5.48
C ASN A 181 6.94 -33.53 6.65
N LEU A 182 5.95 -34.11 7.33
CA LEU A 182 6.17 -35.14 8.37
C LEU A 182 6.73 -36.47 7.80
N LYS A 183 6.39 -36.83 6.55
CA LYS A 183 6.92 -38.03 5.88
C LYS A 183 8.31 -37.85 5.26
N LYS A 184 8.97 -36.70 5.46
CA LYS A 184 10.29 -36.37 4.91
C LYS A 184 11.40 -36.31 5.97
N GLU A 185 11.12 -36.62 7.23
CA GLU A 185 12.20 -36.89 8.19
C GLU A 185 12.80 -38.28 7.89
N PRO A 186 14.14 -38.40 7.77
CA PRO A 186 14.76 -39.65 7.37
C PRO A 186 14.68 -40.68 8.50
N ASP A 187 14.47 -41.94 8.12
CA ASP A 187 14.82 -43.11 8.92
C ASP A 187 16.24 -42.92 9.47
N VAL A 188 16.34 -42.55 10.74
CA VAL A 188 17.56 -42.75 11.52
C VAL A 188 17.54 -44.20 11.97
N SER A 189 18.01 -45.09 11.10
CA SER A 189 18.34 -46.46 11.45
C SER A 189 19.85 -46.59 11.61
N PHE A 190 20.25 -46.65 12.89
CA PHE A 190 21.47 -47.16 13.55
C PHE A 190 22.76 -47.33 12.73
#